data_AF-A0A971Q6Y3-F1
#
_entry.id   AF-A0A971Q6Y3-F1
#
_cell.length_a   1.000
_cell.length_b   1.000
_cell.length_c   1.000
_cell.angle_alpha   90.00
_cell.angle_beta   90.00
_cell.angle_gamma   90.00
#
_symmetry.space_group_name_H-M   'P 1'
#
loop_
_entity.id
_entity.type
_entity.pdbx_description
1 polymer ?
#
loop_
_entity_poly.entity_id
_entity_poly.type
_entity_poly.pdbx_seq_one_letter_code
_entity_poly.pdbx_strand_id
1 'polypeptide(L)'
;MGEFLMYFVIGGLVVSGTVMVGARGHGFLAAFVSQFPSMTVLTFFLIYQAGGKAPVISYAKGFLYTIPPWLMYVLAVVMLCNRIGIWWSLAIGVTLYVGLSFLFLYLKP
;
A
#
# COMPACT_ATOMS: atom_id res chain seq x y z
N MET A 1 -18.44 14.00 9.26
CA MET A 1 -17.95 14.79 8.10
C MET A 1 -16.52 15.32 8.30
N GLY A 2 -16.19 15.96 9.44
CA GLY A 2 -14.83 16.46 9.69
C GLY A 2 -13.73 15.38 9.66
N GLU A 3 -14.01 14.18 10.14
CA GLU A 3 -13.08 13.04 10.11
C GLU A 3 -12.71 12.61 8.68
N PHE A 4 -13.69 12.54 7.78
CA PHE A 4 -13.45 12.20 6.37
C PHE A 4 -12.63 13.27 5.64
N LEU A 5 -12.82 14.55 5.97
CA LEU A 5 -11.97 15.63 5.47
C LEU A 5 -10.52 15.47 5.95
N MET A 6 -10.31 15.10 7.21
CA MET A 6 -8.98 14.84 7.74
C MET A 6 -8.30 13.66 7.02
N TYR A 7 -9.03 12.56 6.78
CA TYR A 7 -8.50 11.40 6.05
C TYR A 7 -8.13 11.76 4.61
N PHE A 8 -8.97 12.57 3.95
CA PHE A 8 -8.69 13.08 2.61
C PHE A 8 -7.43 13.94 2.59
N VAL A 9 -7.26 14.86 3.55
CA VAL A 9 -6.05 15.70 3.65
C VAL A 9 -4.80 14.87 3.87
N ILE A 10 -4.84 13.88 4.78
CA ILE A 10 -3.69 13.00 5.04
C ILE A 10 -3.31 12.23 3.76
N GLY A 11 -4.28 11.59 3.11
CA GLY A 11 -4.03 10.86 1.86
C GLY A 11 -3.52 11.77 0.75
N GLY A 12 -4.14 12.93 0.57
CA GLY A 12 -3.75 13.93 -0.43
C GLY A 12 -2.35 14.49 -0.21
N LEU A 13 -1.96 14.73 1.04
CA LEU A 13 -0.60 15.19 1.40
C LEU A 13 0.44 14.12 1.11
N VAL A 14 0.17 12.86 1.47
CA VAL A 14 1.10 11.74 1.18
C VAL A 14 1.30 11.60 -0.33
N VAL A 15 0.20 11.54 -1.11
CA VAL A 15 0.28 11.41 -2.57
C VAL A 15 1.01 12.61 -3.21
N SER A 16 0.62 13.83 -2.85
CA SER A 16 1.22 15.05 -3.41
C SER A 16 2.70 15.17 -3.04
N GLY A 17 3.05 14.86 -1.79
CA GLY A 17 4.43 14.85 -1.31
C GLY A 17 5.30 13.82 -2.04
N THR A 18 4.80 12.59 -2.19
CA THR A 18 5.47 11.54 -2.97
C THR A 18 5.72 11.99 -4.41
N VAL A 19 4.71 12.54 -5.09
CA VAL A 19 4.86 13.01 -6.47
C VAL A 19 5.86 14.15 -6.57
N MET A 20 5.79 15.14 -5.67
CA MET A 20 6.69 16.29 -5.67
C MET A 20 8.15 15.88 -5.47
N VAL A 21 8.42 14.96 -4.54
CA VAL A 21 9.76 14.44 -4.27
C VAL A 21 10.24 13.52 -5.40
N GLY A 22 9.36 12.65 -5.90
CA GLY A 22 9.68 11.70 -6.97
C GLY A 22 9.98 12.39 -8.29
N ALA A 23 9.22 13.43 -8.64
CA ALA A 23 9.44 14.24 -9.84
C ALA A 23 10.79 14.98 -9.84
N ARG A 24 11.40 15.19 -8.66
CA ARG A 24 12.75 15.76 -8.49
C ARG A 24 13.87 14.71 -8.57
N GLY A 25 13.54 13.44 -8.83
CA GLY A 25 14.51 12.35 -8.95
C GLY A 25 14.89 11.67 -7.63
N HIS A 26 14.33 12.08 -6.49
CA HIS A 26 14.63 11.49 -5.18
C HIS A 26 13.80 10.22 -4.92
N GLY A 27 14.10 9.13 -5.65
CA GLY A 27 13.29 7.90 -5.64
C GLY A 27 13.07 7.28 -4.25
N PHE A 28 14.13 7.13 -3.45
CA PHE A 28 14.02 6.54 -2.11
C PHE A 28 13.18 7.39 -1.16
N LEU A 29 13.38 8.72 -1.17
CA LEU A 29 12.60 9.62 -0.32
C LEU A 29 11.13 9.65 -0.75
N ALA A 30 10.84 9.61 -2.06
CA ALA A 30 9.48 9.51 -2.57
C ALA A 30 8.78 8.23 -2.08
N ALA A 31 9.49 7.09 -2.14
CA ALA A 31 9.01 5.80 -1.64
C ALA A 31 8.81 5.80 -0.11
N PHE A 32 9.71 6.45 0.64
CA PHE A 32 9.55 6.62 2.09
C PHE A 32 8.30 7.44 2.43
N VAL A 33 8.10 8.57 1.75
CA VAL A 33 6.90 9.41 1.94
C VAL A 33 5.63 8.64 1.58
N SER A 34 5.65 7.87 0.48
CA SER A 34 4.47 7.10 0.06
C SER A 34 4.12 5.99 1.04
N GLN A 35 5.14 5.38 1.64
CA GLN A 35 4.98 4.26 2.56
C GLN A 35 4.86 4.71 4.02
N PHE A 36 4.78 6.02 4.27
CA PHE A 36 4.55 6.55 5.61
C PHE A 36 3.26 5.93 6.17
N PRO A 37 3.28 5.28 7.36
CA PRO A 37 2.21 4.42 7.85
C PRO A 37 1.01 5.21 8.42
N SER A 38 0.66 6.32 7.78
CA SER A 38 -0.43 7.21 8.19
C SER A 38 -1.77 6.47 8.26
N MET A 39 -2.15 5.79 7.18
CA MET A 39 -3.42 5.05 7.11
C MET A 39 -3.40 3.84 8.04
N THR A 40 -2.30 3.09 8.08
CA THR A 40 -2.22 1.86 8.90
C THR A 40 -2.22 2.18 10.39
N VAL A 41 -1.53 3.22 10.86
CA VAL A 41 -1.59 3.67 12.27
C VAL A 41 -3.02 3.99 12.68
N LEU A 42 -3.74 4.75 11.85
CA LEU A 42 -5.14 5.08 12.12
C LEU A 42 -6.01 3.81 12.14
N THR A 43 -5.87 2.93 11.15
CA THR A 43 -6.65 1.68 11.10
C THR A 43 -6.38 0.79 12.30
N PHE A 44 -5.12 0.62 12.71
CA PHE A 44 -4.78 -0.15 13.92
C PHE A 44 -5.42 0.43 15.17
N PHE A 45 -5.41 1.75 15.32
CA PHE A 45 -6.05 2.42 16.45
C PHE A 45 -7.57 2.26 16.45
N LEU A 46 -8.22 2.40 15.30
CA LEU A 46 -9.67 2.22 15.18
C LEU A 46 -10.09 0.76 15.43
N ILE A 47 -9.34 -0.21 14.91
CA ILE A 47 -9.56 -1.64 15.21
C ILE A 47 -9.40 -1.91 16.72
N TYR A 48 -8.40 -1.29 17.35
CA TYR A 48 -8.19 -1.41 18.80
C TYR A 48 -9.37 -0.86 19.59
N GLN A 49 -9.87 0.33 19.22
CA GLN A 49 -11.06 0.90 19.88
C GLN A 49 -12.30 0.03 19.70
N ALA A 50 -12.47 -0.57 18.52
CA ALA A 50 -13.65 -1.36 18.21
C ALA A 50 -13.65 -2.77 18.84
N GLY A 51 -12.47 -3.39 19.03
CA GLY A 51 -12.41 -4.81 19.42
C GLY A 51 -11.20 -5.22 20.26
N GLY A 52 -10.40 -4.27 20.74
CA GLY A 52 -9.24 -4.54 21.60
C GLY A 52 -8.06 -5.19 20.86
N LYS A 53 -7.21 -5.90 21.61
CA LYS A 53 -5.90 -6.38 21.11
C LYS A 53 -5.98 -7.50 20.08
N ALA A 54 -6.91 -8.46 20.25
CA ALA A 54 -6.94 -9.66 19.40
C ALA A 54 -7.22 -9.35 17.92
N PRO A 55 -8.20 -8.49 17.57
CA PRO A 55 -8.44 -8.08 16.18
C PRO A 55 -7.28 -7.29 15.57
N VAL A 56 -6.59 -6.44 16.35
CA VAL A 56 -5.38 -5.71 15.92
C VAL A 56 -4.28 -6.69 15.50
N ILE A 57 -4.01 -7.70 16.32
CA ILE A 57 -3.00 -8.72 16.03
C ILE A 57 -3.40 -9.55 14.81
N SER A 58 -4.68 -9.93 14.69
CA SER A 58 -5.20 -10.65 13.53
C SER A 58 -5.02 -9.85 12.24
N TYR A 59 -5.38 -8.56 12.27
CA TYR A 59 -5.19 -7.64 11.14
C TYR A 59 -3.70 -7.45 10.82
N ALA A 60 -2.82 -7.27 11.82
CA ALA A 60 -1.38 -7.17 11.60
C ALA A 60 -0.81 -8.41 10.89
N LYS A 61 -1.18 -9.61 11.35
CA LYS A 61 -0.78 -10.86 10.71
C LYS A 61 -1.30 -10.93 9.28
N GLY A 62 -2.57 -10.60 9.06
CA GLY A 62 -3.17 -10.51 7.73
C GLY A 62 -2.42 -9.55 6.80
N PHE A 63 -2.07 -8.37 7.30
CA PHE A 63 -1.31 -7.36 6.57
C PHE A 63 0.06 -7.88 6.13
N LEU A 64 0.77 -8.62 6.99
CA LEU A 64 2.06 -9.24 6.63
C LEU A 64 1.95 -10.20 5.43
N TYR A 65 0.84 -10.94 5.30
CA TYR A 65 0.61 -11.79 4.13
C TYR A 65 0.41 -11.00 2.83
N THR A 66 0.07 -9.71 2.90
CA THR A 66 -0.07 -8.88 1.69
C THR A 66 1.27 -8.33 1.18
N ILE A 67 2.35 -8.46 1.96
CA ILE A 67 3.67 -7.94 1.59
C ILE A 67 4.28 -8.66 0.37
N PRO A 68 4.28 -10.00 0.26
CA PRO A 68 4.82 -10.66 -0.93
C PRO A 68 4.06 -10.29 -2.22
N PRO A 69 2.71 -10.28 -2.27
CA PRO A 69 1.98 -9.74 -3.42
C PRO A 69 2.37 -8.29 -3.78
N TRP A 70 2.56 -7.44 -2.77
CA TRP A 70 2.97 -6.05 -2.98
C TRP A 70 4.37 -5.95 -3.59
N LEU A 71 5.32 -6.76 -3.12
CA LEU A 71 6.67 -6.82 -3.71
C LEU A 71 6.61 -7.23 -5.18
N MET A 72 5.77 -8.20 -5.53
CA MET A 72 5.60 -8.63 -6.92
C MET A 72 5.04 -7.52 -7.81
N TYR A 73 4.09 -6.73 -7.30
CA TYR A 73 3.60 -5.53 -7.99
C TYR A 73 4.74 -4.53 -8.27
N VAL A 74 5.52 -4.16 -7.25
CA VAL A 74 6.61 -3.18 -7.41
C VAL A 74 7.68 -3.70 -8.38
N LEU A 75 8.06 -4.98 -8.27
CA LEU A 75 9.02 -5.61 -9.19
C LEU A 75 8.52 -5.59 -10.64
N ALA A 76 7.23 -5.82 -10.87
CA ALA A 76 6.65 -5.72 -12.20
C ALA A 76 6.82 -4.31 -12.78
N VAL A 77 6.57 -3.26 -11.98
CA VAL A 77 6.78 -1.87 -12.41
C VAL A 77 8.25 -1.60 -12.73
N VAL A 78 9.18 -2.01 -11.85
CA VAL A 78 10.62 -1.81 -12.06
C VAL A 78 11.12 -2.51 -13.33
N MET A 79 10.69 -3.75 -13.59
CA MET A 79 11.17 -4.53 -14.73
C MET A 79 10.51 -4.17 -16.06
N LEU A 80 9.24 -3.75 -16.02
CA LEU A 80 8.41 -3.60 -17.22
C LEU A 80 8.19 -2.15 -17.65
N CYS A 81 8.30 -1.16 -16.76
CA CYS A 81 7.98 0.23 -17.09
C CYS A 81 8.80 0.75 -18.28
N ASN A 82 10.11 0.47 -18.31
CA ASN A 82 10.98 0.87 -19.44
C ASN A 82 10.80 0.00 -20.71
N ARG A 83 10.11 -1.14 -20.62
CA ARG A 83 9.97 -2.10 -21.74
C ARG A 83 8.64 -1.96 -22.47
N ILE A 84 7.55 -1.76 -21.73
CA ILE A 84 6.17 -1.75 -22.25
C ILE A 84 5.38 -0.51 -21.81
N GLY A 85 6.03 0.45 -21.14
CA GLY A 85 5.42 1.67 -20.64
C GLY A 85 4.72 1.54 -19.28
N ILE A 86 4.30 2.69 -18.74
CA ILE A 86 3.72 2.77 -17.39
C ILE A 86 2.36 2.08 -17.29
N TRP A 87 1.47 2.26 -18.28
CA TRP A 87 0.10 1.73 -18.21
C TRP A 87 0.06 0.20 -18.13
N TRP A 88 0.83 -0.48 -18.98
CA TRP A 88 0.88 -1.94 -19.00
C TRP A 88 1.65 -2.52 -17.80
N SER A 89 2.73 -1.85 -17.36
CA SER A 89 3.46 -2.30 -16.17
C SER A 89 2.60 -2.22 -14.90
N LEU A 90 1.79 -1.17 -14.76
CA LEU A 90 0.81 -1.05 -13.67
C LEU A 90 -0.28 -2.12 -13.78
N ALA A 91 -0.88 -2.33 -14.97
CA ALA A 91 -1.93 -3.33 -15.15
C ALA A 91 -1.47 -4.74 -14.76
N ILE A 92 -0.28 -5.15 -15.21
CA ILE A 92 0.31 -6.45 -14.86
C ILE A 92 0.61 -6.50 -13.36
N GLY A 93 1.24 -5.46 -12.81
CA GLY A 93 1.56 -5.44 -11.39
C GLY A 93 0.33 -5.54 -10.49
N VAL A 94 -0.73 -4.80 -10.78
CA VAL A 94 -2.00 -4.86 -10.02
C VAL A 94 -2.62 -6.24 -10.14
N THR A 95 -2.59 -6.84 -11.33
CA THR A 95 -3.07 -8.22 -11.55
C THR A 95 -2.29 -9.22 -10.70
N LEU A 96 -0.96 -9.10 -10.64
CA LEU A 96 -0.11 -9.94 -9.79
C LEU A 96 -0.43 -9.76 -8.30
N TYR A 97 -0.59 -8.51 -7.84
CA TYR A 97 -0.97 -8.23 -6.46
C TYR A 97 -2.28 -8.93 -6.11
N VAL A 98 -3.33 -8.66 -6.87
CA VAL A 98 -4.67 -9.20 -6.61
C VAL A 98 -4.68 -10.73 -6.69
N GLY A 99 -4.09 -11.31 -7.75
CA GLY A 99 -4.04 -12.75 -7.95
C GLY A 99 -3.30 -13.48 -6.82
N LEU A 100 -2.13 -12.97 -6.41
CA LEU A 100 -1.37 -13.58 -5.30
C LEU A 100 -2.05 -13.37 -3.94
N SER A 101 -2.68 -12.22 -3.71
CA SER A 101 -3.48 -11.99 -2.50
C SER A 101 -4.63 -13.00 -2.40
N PHE A 102 -5.35 -13.27 -3.50
CA PHE A 102 -6.39 -14.30 -3.52
C PHE A 102 -5.84 -15.71 -3.32
N LEU A 103 -4.72 -16.03 -3.95
CA LEU A 103 -4.06 -17.31 -3.75
C LEU A 103 -3.69 -17.51 -2.26
N PHE A 104 -3.13 -16.50 -1.62
CA PHE A 104 -2.78 -16.58 -0.20
C PHE A 104 -4.00 -16.65 0.71
N LEU A 105 -5.10 -15.99 0.37
CA LEU A 105 -6.36 -16.14 1.10
C LEU A 105 -6.89 -17.58 1.01
N TYR A 106 -6.73 -18.24 -0.15
CA TYR A 106 -7.17 -19.62 -0.34
C TYR A 106 -6.24 -20.66 0.32
N LEU A 107 -4.93 -20.40 0.31
CA LEU A 107 -3.92 -21.29 0.91
C LEU A 107 -3.77 -21.11 2.42
N LYS A 108 -4.37 -20.06 3.00
CA LYS A 108 -4.35 -19.83 4.43
C LYS A 108 -5.20 -20.93 5.11
N PRO A 109 -4.64 -21.70 6.05
CA PRO A 109 -5.42 -22.67 6.82
C PRO A 109 -6.48 -21.99 7.69
#